data_AF-A0A497II74-F1
#
_entry.id   AF-A0A497II74-F1
#
_cell.length_a   1.000
_cell.length_b   1.000
_cell.length_c   1.000
_cell.angle_alpha   90.00
_cell.angle_beta   90.00
_cell.angle_gamma   90.00
#
_symmetry.space_group_name_H-M   'P 1'
#
loop_
_entity.id
_entity.type
_entity.pdbx_description
1 polymer ?
#
loop_
_entity_poly.entity_id
_entity_poly.type
_entity_poly.pdbx_seq_one_letter_code
_entity_poly.pdbx_strand_id
1 'polypeptide(L)'
;MKKTNKRTKLIITLIVLIALIGILPIKEIIMEPSIIGQTIARVFVKGLETNHSCSAVFMEGWNLISIPCLATNTSPEFVLSSISGNYTSIHYYDLNNNTDHWKSYNPGLPSWVVNDLVYINEKDGYWINMKNQSNFHLNGTLIQPNEVPLVKGWNLMGYPTDNSKEITNALSTISGSYTIIWLYNASDSKYYYYNVSESNGTLQEMMPYYGYWVNMSKNDSLFVI
;
A
#
# COMPACT_ATOMS: atom_id res chain seq x y z
N MET A 1 83.99 4.95 -33.34
CA MET A 1 82.73 4.28 -32.89
C MET A 1 82.41 4.71 -31.46
N LYS A 2 81.48 5.66 -31.26
CA LYS A 2 81.07 6.12 -29.91
C LYS A 2 80.21 5.04 -29.26
N LYS A 3 80.73 4.40 -28.19
CA LYS A 3 80.00 3.46 -27.33
C LYS A 3 78.85 4.21 -26.64
N THR A 4 77.63 4.04 -27.11
CA THR A 4 76.43 4.59 -26.46
C THR A 4 76.30 3.96 -25.07
N ASN A 5 76.35 4.78 -24.02
CA ASN A 5 76.35 4.37 -22.61
C ASN A 5 75.05 3.59 -22.29
N LYS A 6 75.17 2.49 -21.53
CA LYS A 6 74.07 1.60 -21.14
C LYS A 6 72.90 2.36 -20.47
N ARG A 7 73.20 3.46 -19.75
CA ARG A 7 72.20 4.37 -19.17
C ARG A 7 71.42 5.15 -20.24
N THR A 8 72.08 5.59 -21.30
CA THR A 8 71.44 6.31 -22.41
C THR A 8 70.51 5.39 -23.20
N LYS A 9 70.90 4.11 -23.40
CA LYS A 9 70.00 3.12 -24.00
C LYS A 9 68.75 2.92 -23.15
N LEU A 10 68.89 2.76 -21.83
CA LEU A 10 67.76 2.54 -20.92
C LEU A 10 66.77 3.72 -20.91
N ILE A 11 67.28 4.96 -20.92
CA ILE A 11 66.44 6.17 -20.96
C ILE A 11 65.68 6.26 -22.29
N ILE A 12 66.34 5.95 -23.40
CA ILE A 12 65.68 5.93 -24.72
C ILE A 12 64.60 4.85 -24.77
N THR A 13 64.83 3.65 -24.24
CA THR A 13 63.78 2.61 -24.20
C THR A 13 62.60 3.03 -23.34
N LEU A 14 62.83 3.69 -22.20
CA LEU A 14 61.76 4.14 -21.30
C LEU A 14 60.90 5.24 -21.94
N ILE A 15 61.54 6.19 -22.63
CA ILE A 15 60.84 7.26 -23.36
C ILE A 15 60.01 6.68 -24.51
N VAL A 16 60.54 5.69 -25.24
CA VAL A 16 59.77 4.99 -26.29
C VAL A 16 58.60 4.21 -25.71
N LEU A 17 58.75 3.59 -24.54
CA LEU A 17 57.67 2.85 -23.88
C LEU A 17 56.55 3.79 -23.40
N ILE A 18 56.90 4.94 -22.81
CA ILE A 18 55.94 5.95 -22.35
C ILE A 18 55.23 6.60 -23.54
N ALA A 19 55.96 6.86 -24.64
CA ALA A 19 55.37 7.36 -25.88
C ALA A 19 54.41 6.34 -26.52
N LEU A 20 54.67 5.03 -26.42
CA LEU A 20 53.74 3.99 -26.90
C LEU A 20 52.44 3.93 -26.08
N ILE A 21 52.52 4.15 -24.76
CA ILE A 21 51.34 4.11 -23.87
C ILE A 21 50.43 5.33 -24.12
N GLY A 22 50.99 6.48 -24.52
CA GLY A 22 50.24 7.71 -24.79
C GLY A 22 49.48 7.78 -26.12
N ILE A 23 49.59 6.77 -27.00
CA ILE A 23 49.00 6.79 -28.36
C ILE A 23 47.87 5.75 -28.52
N LEU A 24 47.62 4.90 -27.52
CA LEU A 24 46.46 4.01 -27.59
C LEU A 24 45.19 4.88 -27.48
N PRO A 25 44.33 4.93 -28.52
CA PRO A 25 43.05 5.61 -28.39
C PRO A 25 42.29 4.90 -27.28
N ILE A 26 41.99 5.62 -26.20
CA ILE A 26 41.04 5.14 -25.21
C ILE A 26 39.74 5.00 -25.98
N LYS A 27 39.41 3.77 -26.38
CA LYS A 27 38.09 3.46 -26.89
C LYS A 27 37.16 3.77 -25.73
N GLU A 28 36.44 4.88 -25.83
CA GLU A 28 35.40 5.21 -24.86
C GLU A 28 34.57 3.94 -24.68
N ILE A 29 34.58 3.41 -23.47
CA ILE A 29 33.66 2.33 -23.11
C ILE A 29 32.31 3.03 -23.03
N ILE A 30 31.66 3.15 -24.18
CA ILE A 30 30.24 3.46 -24.23
C ILE A 30 29.58 2.21 -23.66
N MET A 31 29.26 2.26 -22.38
CA MET A 31 28.30 1.34 -21.79
C MET A 31 26.97 1.67 -22.46
N GLU A 32 26.65 1.00 -23.57
CA GLU A 32 25.27 0.94 -24.02
C GLU A 32 24.47 0.32 -22.87
N PRO A 33 23.44 0.99 -22.32
CA PRO A 33 22.57 0.36 -21.35
C PRO A 33 21.79 -0.73 -22.09
N SER A 34 22.32 -1.95 -22.07
CA SER A 34 21.59 -3.11 -22.53
C SER A 34 20.69 -3.56 -21.39
N ILE A 35 19.46 -3.03 -21.35
CA ILE A 35 18.39 -3.76 -20.68
C ILE A 35 18.13 -5.01 -21.55
N ILE A 36 18.84 -6.09 -21.27
CA ILE A 36 18.63 -7.39 -21.90
C ILE A 36 17.50 -8.08 -21.12
N GLY A 37 16.26 -7.73 -21.47
CA GLY A 37 15.07 -8.35 -20.91
C GLY A 37 13.79 -7.67 -21.37
N GLN A 38 12.84 -8.43 -21.88
CA GLN A 38 11.47 -7.96 -22.00
C GLN A 38 10.88 -7.94 -20.58
N THR A 39 10.76 -6.76 -19.99
CA THR A 39 9.90 -6.55 -18.82
C THR A 39 8.62 -5.87 -19.29
N ILE A 40 7.47 -6.31 -18.78
CA ILE A 40 6.22 -5.59 -19.00
C ILE A 40 6.27 -4.39 -18.05
N ALA A 41 6.59 -3.20 -18.57
CA ALA A 41 6.37 -1.97 -17.83
C ALA A 41 4.86 -1.67 -17.84
N ARG A 42 4.20 -1.77 -16.69
CA ARG A 42 2.84 -1.22 -16.51
C ARG A 42 2.99 0.24 -16.08
N VAL A 43 2.56 1.16 -16.93
CA VAL A 43 2.39 2.57 -16.53
C VAL A 43 0.96 2.72 -16.04
N PHE A 44 0.79 2.99 -14.74
CA PHE A 44 -0.50 3.40 -14.19
C PHE A 44 -0.52 4.92 -14.08
N VAL A 45 -1.40 5.57 -14.83
CA VAL A 45 -1.71 6.98 -14.64
C VAL A 45 -2.67 7.08 -13.47
N LYS A 46 -2.24 7.66 -12.35
CA LYS A 46 -3.12 7.91 -11.20
C LYS A 46 -4.00 9.11 -11.48
N GLY A 47 -5.30 8.88 -11.62
CA GLY A 47 -6.33 9.89 -11.51
C GLY A 47 -6.47 10.34 -10.06
N LEU A 48 -6.57 11.66 -9.88
CA LEU A 48 -6.81 12.30 -8.59
C LEU A 48 -8.11 13.09 -8.69
N GLU A 49 -9.17 12.55 -8.09
CA GLU A 49 -10.44 13.26 -7.98
C GLU A 49 -10.47 14.01 -6.67
N THR A 50 -10.05 15.27 -6.71
CA THR A 50 -10.06 16.16 -5.53
C THR A 50 -11.48 16.66 -5.22
N ASN A 51 -11.76 16.93 -3.94
CA ASN A 51 -13.09 17.31 -3.46
C ASN A 51 -14.15 16.23 -3.73
N HIS A 52 -13.73 14.97 -3.80
CA HIS A 52 -14.63 13.82 -3.85
C HIS A 52 -15.30 13.66 -2.48
N SER A 53 -16.62 13.46 -2.48
CA SER A 53 -17.43 13.32 -1.27
C SER A 53 -17.60 11.84 -0.93
N CYS A 54 -16.79 11.33 0.00
CA CYS A 54 -16.96 10.00 0.54
C CYS A 54 -18.05 9.98 1.61
N SER A 55 -19.01 9.07 1.50
CA SER A 55 -20.11 8.96 2.46
C SER A 55 -20.55 7.52 2.68
N ALA A 56 -20.82 7.17 3.93
CA ALA A 56 -21.29 5.84 4.33
C ALA A 56 -22.24 5.92 5.53
N VAL A 57 -22.98 4.86 5.79
CA VAL A 57 -23.75 4.70 7.03
C VAL A 57 -23.04 3.67 7.90
N PHE A 58 -22.68 4.03 9.12
CA PHE A 58 -22.14 3.09 10.09
C PHE A 58 -23.21 2.76 11.13
N MET A 59 -23.38 1.47 11.39
CA MET A 59 -24.41 0.94 12.28
C MET A 59 -24.00 1.07 13.73
N GLU A 60 -24.95 1.04 14.67
CA GLU A 60 -24.63 0.93 16.10
C GLU A 60 -23.84 -0.36 16.37
N GLY A 61 -22.86 -0.29 17.28
CA GLY A 61 -21.97 -1.40 17.60
C GLY A 61 -20.74 -1.48 16.69
N TRP A 62 -20.15 -2.68 16.59
CA TRP A 62 -18.94 -2.90 15.81
C TRP A 62 -19.23 -2.86 14.31
N ASN A 63 -18.38 -2.15 13.56
CA ASN A 63 -18.37 -2.14 12.11
C ASN A 63 -16.95 -2.41 11.63
N LEU A 64 -16.81 -3.23 10.58
CA LEU A 64 -15.56 -3.42 9.87
C LEU A 64 -15.57 -2.54 8.62
N ILE A 65 -14.84 -1.43 8.68
CA ILE A 65 -14.95 -0.33 7.71
C ILE A 65 -13.65 -0.07 6.98
N SER A 66 -13.75 0.69 5.88
CA SER A 66 -12.65 1.41 5.25
C SER A 66 -13.11 2.80 4.84
N ILE A 67 -12.18 3.69 4.51
CA ILE A 67 -12.50 5.07 4.10
C ILE A 67 -11.80 5.36 2.77
N PRO A 68 -12.48 5.22 1.62
CA PRO A 68 -11.83 5.26 0.31
C PRO A 68 -11.14 6.58 -0.07
N CYS A 69 -11.54 7.70 0.55
CA CYS A 69 -10.95 9.00 0.28
C CYS A 69 -9.72 9.26 1.15
N LEU A 70 -8.65 9.73 0.53
CA LEU A 70 -7.52 10.32 1.24
C LEU A 70 -7.89 11.72 1.73
N ALA A 71 -7.90 11.91 3.05
CA ALA A 71 -8.09 13.21 3.68
C ALA A 71 -6.84 14.10 3.56
N THR A 72 -7.03 15.42 3.54
CA THR A 72 -5.91 16.39 3.61
C THR A 72 -5.21 16.38 4.96
N ASN A 73 -5.92 15.99 6.01
CA ASN A 73 -5.39 15.67 7.33
C ASN A 73 -5.86 14.27 7.70
N THR A 74 -4.92 13.36 7.94
CA THR A 74 -5.19 11.96 8.22
C THR A 74 -5.44 11.66 9.70
N SER A 75 -5.45 12.66 10.59
CA SER A 75 -5.71 12.40 12.01
C SER A 75 -7.13 11.85 12.24
N PRO A 76 -7.34 10.92 13.20
CA PRO A 76 -8.67 10.39 13.50
C PRO A 76 -9.70 11.46 13.84
N GLU A 77 -9.31 12.53 14.55
CA GLU A 77 -10.19 13.66 14.89
C GLU A 77 -10.78 14.30 13.64
N PHE A 78 -9.94 14.52 12.63
CA PHE A 78 -10.33 15.19 11.39
C PHE A 78 -11.14 14.25 10.52
N VAL A 79 -10.64 13.04 10.29
CA VAL A 79 -11.28 12.06 9.40
C VAL A 79 -12.66 11.68 9.90
N LEU A 80 -12.83 11.49 11.22
CA LEU A 80 -14.10 11.05 11.82
C LEU A 80 -14.96 12.22 12.33
N SER A 81 -14.68 13.46 11.92
CA SER A 81 -15.34 14.65 12.49
C SER A 81 -16.86 14.64 12.29
N SER A 82 -17.35 14.12 11.15
CA SER A 82 -18.79 14.07 10.84
C SER A 82 -19.59 13.15 11.76
N ILE A 83 -18.91 12.17 12.39
CA ILE A 83 -19.50 11.22 13.34
C ILE A 83 -18.96 11.42 14.75
N SER A 84 -18.34 12.57 15.03
CA SER A 84 -17.82 12.89 16.36
C SER A 84 -18.90 12.75 17.44
N GLY A 85 -18.54 12.10 18.55
CA GLY A 85 -19.47 11.77 19.64
C GLY A 85 -20.32 10.51 19.41
N ASN A 86 -20.47 10.03 18.17
CA ASN A 86 -21.27 8.84 17.83
C ASN A 86 -20.48 7.53 17.83
N TYR A 87 -19.17 7.56 18.08
CA TYR A 87 -18.36 6.36 18.28
C TYR A 87 -17.67 6.36 19.64
N THR A 88 -17.27 5.18 20.07
CA THR A 88 -16.48 4.94 21.29
C THR A 88 -15.00 4.82 20.97
N SER A 89 -14.66 4.02 19.96
CA SER A 89 -13.26 3.80 19.58
C SER A 89 -13.14 3.26 18.17
N ILE A 90 -11.99 3.48 17.55
CA ILE A 90 -11.60 2.89 16.27
C ILE A 90 -10.24 2.20 16.43
N HIS A 91 -10.07 1.07 15.75
CA HIS A 91 -8.92 0.18 15.90
C HIS A 91 -8.36 -0.22 14.54
N TYR A 92 -7.04 -0.30 14.46
CA TYR A 92 -6.26 -0.70 13.29
C TYR A 92 -5.31 -1.83 13.66
N TYR A 93 -5.03 -2.72 12.72
CA TYR A 93 -4.07 -3.80 12.88
C TYR A 93 -2.79 -3.49 12.10
N ASP A 94 -1.79 -2.97 12.81
CA ASP A 94 -0.48 -2.62 12.30
C ASP A 94 0.43 -3.85 12.20
N LEU A 95 0.67 -4.31 10.98
CA LEU A 95 1.52 -5.46 10.67
C LEU A 95 3.00 -5.22 10.95
N ASN A 96 3.42 -3.96 11.09
CA ASN A 96 4.83 -3.63 11.29
C ASN A 96 5.24 -3.68 12.76
N ASN A 97 4.27 -3.72 13.69
CA ASN A 97 4.54 -3.75 15.13
C ASN A 97 4.38 -5.15 15.72
N ASN A 98 5.41 -5.97 15.60
CA ASN A 98 5.43 -7.37 16.05
C ASN A 98 5.14 -7.60 17.55
N THR A 99 5.20 -6.57 18.37
CA THR A 99 4.94 -6.65 19.82
C THR A 99 3.54 -6.16 20.20
N ASP A 100 2.95 -5.31 19.39
CA ASP A 100 1.67 -4.66 19.65
C ASP A 100 1.03 -4.24 18.32
N HIS A 101 0.35 -5.19 17.67
CA HIS A 101 -0.28 -4.93 16.38
C HIS A 101 -1.50 -4.01 16.48
N TRP A 102 -2.19 -3.95 17.62
CA TRP A 102 -3.46 -3.23 17.70
C TRP A 102 -3.22 -1.77 18.08
N LYS A 103 -3.60 -0.87 17.17
CA LYS A 103 -3.61 0.57 17.39
C LYS A 103 -5.04 1.04 17.60
N SER A 104 -5.23 1.96 18.52
CA SER A 104 -6.55 2.43 18.92
C SER A 104 -6.62 3.94 19.08
N TYR A 105 -7.80 4.47 18.77
CA TYR A 105 -8.17 5.84 19.04
C TYR A 105 -9.52 5.86 19.76
N ASN A 106 -9.55 6.47 20.95
CA ASN A 106 -10.73 6.66 21.77
C ASN A 106 -10.74 8.10 22.34
N PRO A 107 -11.58 9.00 21.79
CA PRO A 107 -11.63 10.40 22.21
C PRO A 107 -12.28 10.58 23.60
N GLY A 108 -12.90 9.55 24.15
CA GLY A 108 -13.53 9.58 25.48
C GLY A 108 -12.59 9.22 26.62
N LEU A 109 -11.34 8.83 26.36
CA LEU A 109 -10.36 8.53 27.41
C LEU A 109 -9.82 9.82 28.05
N PRO A 110 -9.39 9.76 29.32
CA PRO A 110 -8.70 10.90 29.94
C PRO A 110 -7.49 11.36 29.14
N SER A 111 -7.19 12.66 29.16
CA SER A 111 -6.13 13.29 28.35
C SER A 111 -4.71 12.78 28.61
N TRP A 112 -4.48 12.09 29.74
CA TRP A 112 -3.19 11.45 30.07
C TRP A 112 -3.02 10.07 29.42
N VAL A 113 -4.08 9.49 28.84
CA VAL A 113 -4.00 8.26 28.05
C VAL A 113 -3.63 8.61 26.62
N VAL A 114 -2.56 7.97 26.11
CA VAL A 114 -2.07 8.19 24.76
C VAL A 114 -2.83 7.29 23.80
N ASN A 115 -3.43 7.88 22.76
CA ASN A 115 -3.94 7.14 21.61
C ASN A 115 -2.78 6.84 20.66
N ASP A 116 -2.69 5.61 20.19
CA ASP A 116 -1.60 5.13 19.35
C ASP A 116 -2.00 4.92 17.88
N LEU A 117 -3.31 4.91 17.57
CA LEU A 117 -3.79 5.15 16.22
C LEU A 117 -3.83 6.66 15.96
N VAL A 118 -2.83 7.14 15.23
CA VAL A 118 -2.62 8.58 14.98
C VAL A 118 -2.94 9.00 13.54
N TYR A 119 -3.11 8.04 12.62
CA TYR A 119 -3.47 8.31 11.23
C TYR A 119 -4.50 7.30 10.72
N ILE A 120 -5.42 7.77 9.89
CA ILE A 120 -6.36 6.97 9.11
C ILE A 120 -6.03 7.18 7.63
N ASN A 121 -5.82 6.08 6.90
CA ASN A 121 -5.44 6.05 5.49
C ASN A 121 -6.50 5.31 4.67
N GLU A 122 -6.55 5.61 3.37
CA GLU A 122 -7.56 5.06 2.47
C GLU A 122 -7.39 3.56 2.16
N LYS A 123 -6.19 3.03 2.38
CA LYS A 123 -5.81 1.66 2.03
C LYS A 123 -6.06 0.64 3.14
N ASP A 124 -6.28 1.12 4.35
CA ASP A 124 -6.36 0.31 5.56
C ASP A 124 -7.82 -0.03 5.92
N GLY A 125 -7.99 -1.17 6.59
CA GLY A 125 -9.25 -1.54 7.22
C GLY A 125 -9.26 -1.14 8.69
N TYR A 126 -10.44 -0.90 9.24
CA TYR A 126 -10.61 -0.50 10.63
C TYR A 126 -11.80 -1.18 11.29
N TRP A 127 -11.66 -1.49 12.57
CA TRP A 127 -12.80 -1.79 13.42
C TRP A 127 -13.24 -0.54 14.16
N ILE A 128 -14.45 -0.05 13.92
CA ILE A 128 -15.03 1.07 14.66
C ILE A 128 -16.20 0.58 15.52
N ASN A 129 -16.20 0.97 16.79
CA ASN A 129 -17.31 0.71 17.70
C ASN A 129 -18.17 1.97 17.83
N MET A 130 -19.33 1.95 17.19
CA MET A 130 -20.30 3.03 17.17
C MET A 130 -21.22 2.97 18.40
N LYS A 131 -21.51 4.14 19.00
CA LYS A 131 -22.51 4.30 20.05
C LYS A 131 -23.92 4.38 19.50
N ASN A 132 -24.07 4.99 18.33
CA ASN A 132 -25.34 5.13 17.61
C ASN A 132 -25.05 5.00 16.12
N GLN A 133 -26.04 4.53 15.35
CA GLN A 133 -25.96 4.61 13.89
C GLN A 133 -25.74 6.07 13.43
N SER A 134 -24.83 6.30 12.49
CA SER A 134 -24.49 7.65 12.03
C SER A 134 -24.11 7.68 10.56
N ASN A 135 -24.34 8.83 9.91
CA ASN A 135 -23.92 9.08 8.54
C ASN A 135 -22.51 9.68 8.56
N PHE A 136 -21.57 8.93 8.02
CA PHE A 136 -20.20 9.36 7.79
C PHE A 136 -20.09 10.18 6.51
N HIS A 137 -19.34 11.28 6.56
CA HIS A 137 -19.06 12.15 5.42
C HIS A 137 -17.63 12.70 5.52
N LEU A 138 -16.86 12.59 4.44
CA LEU A 138 -15.52 13.14 4.32
C LEU A 138 -15.30 13.65 2.90
N ASN A 139 -14.91 14.92 2.77
CA ASN A 139 -14.39 15.44 1.52
C ASN A 139 -12.89 15.16 1.46
N GLY A 140 -12.45 14.49 0.39
CA GLY A 140 -11.05 14.13 0.22
C GLY A 140 -10.67 13.98 -1.25
N THR A 141 -9.62 13.20 -1.48
CA THR A 141 -9.17 12.83 -2.81
C THR A 141 -9.40 11.33 -3.02
N LEU A 142 -10.15 10.98 -4.06
CA LEU A 142 -10.22 9.59 -4.53
C LEU A 142 -9.07 9.38 -5.53
N ILE A 143 -8.27 8.32 -5.30
CA ILE A 143 -7.09 8.01 -6.12
C ILE A 143 -7.37 6.71 -6.87
N GLN A 144 -7.30 6.72 -8.20
CA GLN A 144 -7.50 5.53 -9.03
C GLN A 144 -6.45 5.44 -10.16
N PRO A 145 -5.83 4.27 -10.41
CA PRO A 145 -5.87 3.10 -9.56
C PRO A 145 -5.12 3.35 -8.23
N ASN A 146 -5.57 2.71 -7.17
CA ASN A 146 -4.90 2.72 -5.87
C ASN A 146 -4.21 1.39 -5.59
N GLU A 147 -2.94 1.47 -5.19
CA GLU A 147 -2.11 0.30 -4.86
C GLU A 147 -2.16 0.06 -3.35
N VAL A 148 -2.70 -1.09 -2.97
CA VAL A 148 -2.76 -1.58 -1.59
C VAL A 148 -1.71 -2.68 -1.42
N PRO A 149 -0.57 -2.39 -0.77
CA PRO A 149 0.45 -3.39 -0.52
C PRO A 149 -0.01 -4.37 0.55
N LEU A 150 0.18 -5.67 0.30
CA LEU A 150 -0.21 -6.74 1.21
C LEU A 150 0.98 -7.67 1.46
N VAL A 151 1.21 -8.02 2.72
CA VAL A 151 2.31 -8.91 3.12
C VAL A 151 1.78 -10.32 3.40
N LYS A 152 2.66 -11.32 3.35
CA LYS A 152 2.31 -12.70 3.68
C LYS A 152 1.66 -12.78 5.08
N GLY A 153 0.57 -13.53 5.19
CA GLY A 153 -0.23 -13.66 6.41
C GLY A 153 -1.50 -12.80 6.39
N TRP A 154 -2.09 -12.57 7.56
CA TRP A 154 -3.29 -11.75 7.69
C TRP A 154 -2.99 -10.27 7.50
N ASN A 155 -3.82 -9.59 6.71
CA ASN A 155 -3.80 -8.14 6.51
C ASN A 155 -5.20 -7.61 6.78
N LEU A 156 -5.30 -6.45 7.44
CA LEU A 156 -6.54 -5.70 7.58
C LEU A 156 -6.53 -4.54 6.59
N MET A 157 -7.22 -4.71 5.47
CA MET A 157 -7.17 -3.77 4.35
C MET A 157 -8.51 -3.09 4.08
N GLY A 158 -8.44 -1.92 3.45
CA GLY A 158 -9.57 -1.22 2.91
C GLY A 158 -9.77 -1.50 1.42
N TYR A 159 -10.83 -0.94 0.85
CA TYR A 159 -11.10 -1.03 -0.59
C TYR A 159 -11.24 0.39 -1.16
N PRO A 160 -10.11 1.05 -1.50
CA PRO A 160 -10.06 2.46 -1.87
C PRO A 160 -10.62 2.74 -3.26
N THR A 161 -11.93 2.55 -3.43
CA THR A 161 -12.74 2.91 -4.60
C THR A 161 -14.14 3.28 -4.12
N ASP A 162 -14.96 3.81 -5.03
CA ASP A 162 -16.39 4.10 -4.85
C ASP A 162 -17.27 3.05 -5.55
N ASN A 163 -16.66 2.12 -6.29
CA ASN A 163 -17.36 1.13 -7.09
C ASN A 163 -17.20 -0.29 -6.53
N SER A 164 -18.32 -0.96 -6.29
CA SER A 164 -18.31 -2.39 -5.97
C SER A 164 -17.88 -3.22 -7.19
N LYS A 165 -17.18 -4.32 -6.95
CA LYS A 165 -16.83 -5.30 -7.99
C LYS A 165 -17.03 -6.71 -7.47
N GLU A 166 -17.42 -7.60 -8.38
CA GLU A 166 -17.40 -9.04 -8.13
C GLU A 166 -16.02 -9.47 -7.61
N ILE A 167 -16.01 -10.36 -6.61
CA ILE A 167 -14.85 -10.67 -5.78
C ILE A 167 -13.66 -11.17 -6.61
N THR A 168 -13.87 -12.00 -7.65
CA THR A 168 -12.76 -12.47 -8.50
C THR A 168 -12.20 -11.37 -9.40
N ASN A 169 -13.04 -10.47 -9.90
CA ASN A 169 -12.60 -9.30 -10.67
C ASN A 169 -11.84 -8.29 -9.80
N ALA A 170 -12.35 -8.02 -8.59
CA ALA A 170 -11.74 -7.11 -7.64
C ALA A 170 -10.31 -7.55 -7.26
N LEU A 171 -10.08 -8.86 -7.11
CA LEU A 171 -8.81 -9.44 -6.64
C LEU A 171 -7.90 -9.91 -7.77
N SER A 172 -8.26 -9.64 -9.03
CA SER A 172 -7.60 -10.20 -10.21
C SER A 172 -6.08 -9.92 -10.25
N THR A 173 -5.61 -8.79 -9.71
CA THR A 173 -4.17 -8.45 -9.74
C THR A 173 -3.33 -9.23 -8.75
N ILE A 174 -3.94 -9.85 -7.75
CA ILE A 174 -3.28 -10.69 -6.73
C ILE A 174 -3.75 -12.15 -6.81
N SER A 175 -4.32 -12.57 -7.94
CA SER A 175 -4.77 -13.94 -8.14
C SER A 175 -3.64 -14.95 -7.86
N GLY A 176 -3.93 -15.93 -6.99
CA GLY A 176 -2.94 -16.91 -6.53
C GLY A 176 -2.03 -16.46 -5.38
N SER A 177 -2.20 -15.23 -4.88
CA SER A 177 -1.41 -14.68 -3.76
C SER A 177 -2.17 -14.63 -2.43
N TYR A 178 -3.43 -15.05 -2.40
CA TYR A 178 -4.28 -15.10 -1.19
C TYR A 178 -5.02 -16.44 -1.08
N THR A 179 -5.52 -16.72 0.11
CA THR A 179 -6.21 -18.00 0.44
C THR A 179 -7.66 -17.80 0.85
N ILE A 180 -7.91 -16.84 1.75
CA ILE A 180 -9.23 -16.55 2.29
C ILE A 180 -9.37 -15.06 2.60
N ILE A 181 -10.59 -14.55 2.43
CA ILE A 181 -10.97 -13.17 2.71
C ILE A 181 -12.21 -13.18 3.57
N TRP A 182 -12.25 -12.32 4.58
CA TRP A 182 -13.40 -12.13 5.45
C TRP A 182 -13.86 -10.68 5.46
N LEU A 183 -15.18 -10.53 5.59
CA LEU A 183 -15.89 -9.30 5.82
C LEU A 183 -16.83 -9.50 7.01
N TYR A 184 -17.02 -8.46 7.82
CA TYR A 184 -18.11 -8.38 8.78
C TYR A 184 -19.06 -7.27 8.35
N ASN A 185 -20.33 -7.62 8.15
CA ASN A 185 -21.38 -6.66 7.80
C ASN A 185 -22.20 -6.32 9.05
N ALA A 186 -22.06 -5.08 9.52
CA ALA A 186 -22.76 -4.64 10.73
C ALA A 186 -24.28 -4.54 10.53
N SER A 187 -24.77 -4.29 9.30
CA SER A 187 -26.20 -4.12 9.02
C SER A 187 -27.03 -5.38 9.26
N ASP A 188 -26.43 -6.56 9.11
CA ASP A 188 -27.05 -7.86 9.36
C ASP A 188 -26.34 -8.67 10.46
N SER A 189 -25.28 -8.12 11.03
CA SER A 189 -24.45 -8.71 12.08
C SER A 189 -23.80 -10.05 11.69
N LYS A 190 -23.45 -10.25 10.41
CA LYS A 190 -22.87 -11.51 9.91
C LYS A 190 -21.47 -11.35 9.34
N TYR A 191 -20.76 -12.48 9.35
CA TYR A 191 -19.52 -12.65 8.63
C TYR A 191 -19.77 -13.24 7.25
N TYR A 192 -19.07 -12.69 6.26
CA TYR A 192 -19.02 -13.17 4.89
C TYR A 192 -17.58 -13.54 4.56
N TYR A 193 -17.39 -14.55 3.72
CA TYR A 193 -16.05 -14.96 3.33
C TYR A 193 -15.98 -15.44 1.89
N TYR A 194 -14.78 -15.32 1.32
CA TYR A 194 -14.40 -15.91 0.05
C TYR A 194 -13.17 -16.79 0.29
N ASN A 195 -13.21 -18.05 -0.14
CA ASN A 195 -12.12 -19.01 0.00
C ASN A 195 -11.77 -19.57 -1.39
N VAL A 196 -10.50 -19.47 -1.79
CA VAL A 196 -10.05 -19.90 -3.13
C VAL A 196 -10.24 -21.42 -3.34
N SER A 197 -10.19 -22.20 -2.26
CA SER A 197 -10.29 -23.66 -2.30
C SER A 197 -11.72 -24.19 -2.16
N GLU A 198 -12.70 -23.35 -1.83
CA GLU A 198 -14.07 -23.78 -1.54
C GLU A 198 -15.11 -22.92 -2.28
N SER A 199 -16.12 -23.56 -2.87
CA SER A 199 -17.18 -22.87 -3.63
C SER A 199 -18.36 -22.42 -2.76
N ASN A 200 -18.29 -22.56 -1.43
CA ASN A 200 -19.33 -22.22 -0.47
C ASN A 200 -19.18 -20.81 0.15
N GLY A 201 -18.22 -20.02 -0.33
CA GLY A 201 -18.01 -18.65 0.10
C GLY A 201 -19.25 -17.79 -0.10
N THR A 202 -19.59 -16.98 0.90
CA THR A 202 -20.76 -16.09 0.89
C THR A 202 -20.42 -14.67 0.45
N LEU A 203 -19.14 -14.28 0.44
CA LEU A 203 -18.69 -12.98 -0.06
C LEU A 203 -18.55 -13.03 -1.58
N GLN A 204 -19.44 -12.34 -2.29
CA GLN A 204 -19.50 -12.34 -3.75
C GLN A 204 -18.91 -11.07 -4.37
N GLU A 205 -18.80 -9.98 -3.61
CA GLU A 205 -18.33 -8.68 -4.09
C GLU A 205 -17.44 -7.99 -3.05
N MET A 206 -16.44 -7.24 -3.52
CA MET A 206 -15.80 -6.20 -2.73
C MET A 206 -16.58 -4.90 -2.89
N MET A 207 -16.87 -4.25 -1.78
CA MET A 207 -17.70 -3.07 -1.69
C MET A 207 -16.90 -1.94 -1.02
N PRO A 208 -17.09 -0.69 -1.46
CA PRO A 208 -16.45 0.45 -0.83
C PRO A 208 -16.95 0.60 0.61
N TYR A 209 -16.17 1.28 1.45
CA TYR A 209 -16.46 1.56 2.87
C TYR A 209 -16.46 0.36 3.82
N TYR A 210 -16.22 -0.85 3.32
CA TYR A 210 -16.03 -2.04 4.14
C TYR A 210 -14.54 -2.37 4.31
N GLY A 211 -14.19 -2.87 5.49
CA GLY A 211 -12.86 -3.42 5.76
C GLY A 211 -12.82 -4.91 5.45
N TYR A 212 -11.64 -5.43 5.13
CA TYR A 212 -11.44 -6.82 4.77
C TYR A 212 -10.25 -7.41 5.50
N TRP A 213 -10.43 -8.59 6.07
CA TRP A 213 -9.31 -9.43 6.49
C TRP A 213 -8.90 -10.33 5.34
N VAL A 214 -7.66 -10.21 4.88
CA VAL A 214 -7.13 -10.99 3.76
C VAL A 214 -5.94 -11.80 4.22
N ASN A 215 -5.99 -13.13 4.04
CA ASN A 215 -4.86 -14.00 4.34
C ASN A 215 -4.04 -14.29 3.07
N MET A 216 -2.88 -13.66 2.98
CA MET A 216 -1.95 -13.75 1.86
C MET A 216 -1.00 -14.94 1.98
N SER A 217 -0.82 -15.68 0.88
CA SER A 217 0.17 -16.77 0.79
C SER A 217 1.60 -16.26 0.55
N LYS A 218 1.73 -15.07 -0.05
CA LYS A 218 2.99 -14.35 -0.32
C LYS A 218 2.73 -12.84 -0.41
N ASN A 219 3.78 -12.02 -0.29
CA ASN A 219 3.66 -10.57 -0.48
C ASN A 219 3.21 -10.26 -1.92
N ASP A 220 2.29 -9.32 -2.07
CA ASP A 220 1.80 -8.84 -3.37
C ASP A 220 1.19 -7.44 -3.22
N SER A 221 0.67 -6.85 -4.29
CA SER A 221 -0.03 -5.57 -4.22
C SER A 221 -1.32 -5.59 -5.02
N LEU A 222 -2.42 -5.30 -4.34
CA LEU A 222 -3.73 -5.17 -4.97
C LEU A 222 -3.81 -3.81 -5.65
N PHE A 223 -4.06 -3.81 -6.96
CA PHE A 223 -4.39 -2.58 -7.69
C PHE A 223 -5.90 -2.49 -7.79
N VAL A 224 -6.48 -1.64 -6.94
CA VAL A 224 -7.89 -1.26 -7.00
C VAL A 224 -8.04 -0.24 -8.12
N ILE A 225 -8.99 -0.47 -9.02
CA ILE A 225 -9.26 0.31 -10.24
C ILE A 225 -10.76 0.61 -10.30
#